data_AF-A0A9D1KS78-F1
#
_entry.id   AF-A0A9D1KS78-F1
#
_cell.length_a   1.000
_cell.length_b   1.000
_cell.length_c   1.000
_cell.angle_alpha   90.00
_cell.angle_beta   90.00
_cell.angle_gamma   90.00
#
_symmetry.space_group_name_H-M   'P 1'
#
loop_
_entity.id
_entity.type
_entity.pdbx_description
1 polymer ?
#
loop_
_entity_poly.entity_id
_entity_poly.type
_entity_poly.pdbx_seq_one_letter_code
_entity_poly.pdbx_strand_id
1 'polypeptide(L)'
;MLDMLIEILLEIIIEGSLEAAESKKVPMPVRILLAAGVVLIFGAVVGMLIWNGVIRKSLLLIICGVLFLALVILLAANKITRFQKARRK
;
A
#
# COMPACT_ATOMS: atom_id res chain seq x y z
N MET A 1 -17.60 -17.02 4.85
CA MET A 1 -18.22 -15.79 5.38
C MET A 1 -17.16 -14.71 5.62
N LEU A 2 -16.08 -15.03 6.35
CA LEU A 2 -14.95 -14.12 6.54
C LEU A 2 -14.26 -13.75 5.21
N ASP A 3 -14.09 -14.71 4.30
CA ASP A 3 -13.50 -14.46 2.99
C ASP A 3 -14.30 -13.46 2.14
N MET A 4 -15.63 -13.61 2.08
CA MET A 4 -16.51 -12.64 1.40
C MET A 4 -16.40 -11.23 1.99
N LEU A 5 -16.33 -11.11 3.33
CA LEU A 5 -16.16 -9.81 3.99
C LEU A 5 -14.82 -9.16 3.65
N ILE A 6 -13.75 -9.95 3.59
CA ILE A 6 -12.40 -9.49 3.22
C ILE A 6 -12.37 -9.08 1.74
N GLU A 7 -12.99 -9.87 0.86
CA GLU A 7 -13.07 -9.61 -0.57
C GLU A 7 -13.80 -8.29 -0.84
N ILE A 8 -14.97 -8.08 -0.24
CA ILE A 8 -15.73 -6.82 -0.34
C ILE A 8 -14.94 -5.64 0.22
N LEU A 9 -14.29 -5.80 1.38
CA LEU A 9 -13.45 -4.74 1.97
C LEU A 9 -12.27 -4.38 1.06
N LEU A 10 -11.58 -5.37 0.50
CA LEU A 10 -10.45 -5.16 -0.39
C LEU A 10 -10.90 -4.50 -1.69
N GLU A 11 -12.01 -4.94 -2.27
CA GLU A 11 -12.59 -4.37 -3.49
C GLU A 11 -12.94 -2.89 -3.27
N ILE A 12 -13.65 -2.56 -2.18
CA ILE A 12 -13.97 -1.17 -1.83
C ILE A 12 -12.71 -0.33 -1.61
N ILE A 13 -11.68 -0.87 -0.94
CA ILE A 13 -10.43 -0.13 -0.69
C ILE A 13 -9.67 0.08 -2.00
N ILE A 14 -9.58 -0.95 -2.86
CA ILE A 14 -8.81 -0.89 -4.11
C ILE A 14 -9.53 0.00 -5.11
N GLU A 15 -10.80 -0.27 -5.44
CA GLU A 15 -11.60 0.53 -6.36
C GLU A 15 -11.77 1.95 -5.85
N GLY A 16 -12.13 2.12 -4.58
CA GLY A 16 -12.26 3.44 -3.95
C GLY A 16 -10.94 4.22 -3.92
N SER A 17 -9.79 3.56 -3.77
CA SER A 17 -8.48 4.24 -3.84
C SER A 17 -8.07 4.61 -5.26
N LEU A 18 -8.42 3.80 -6.27
CA LEU A 18 -8.20 4.11 -7.69
C LEU A 18 -9.06 5.30 -8.12
N GLU A 19 -10.33 5.28 -7.78
CA GLU A 19 -11.29 6.34 -8.12
C GLU A 19 -10.93 7.65 -7.40
N ALA A 20 -10.47 7.56 -6.15
CA ALA A 20 -9.95 8.71 -5.40
C ALA A 20 -8.57 9.21 -5.89
N ALA A 21 -7.81 8.38 -6.60
CA ALA A 21 -6.55 8.78 -7.22
C ALA A 21 -6.78 9.60 -8.50
N GLU A 22 -7.78 9.23 -9.31
CA GLU A 22 -8.12 9.93 -10.56
C GLU A 22 -8.98 11.17 -10.36
N SER A 23 -9.83 11.20 -9.32
CA SER A 23 -10.74 12.31 -9.10
C SER A 23 -10.05 13.53 -8.46
N LYS A 24 -10.08 14.69 -9.16
CA LYS A 24 -9.64 16.00 -8.63
C LYS A 24 -10.52 16.54 -7.49
N LYS A 25 -11.68 15.93 -7.22
CA LYS A 25 -12.67 16.39 -6.24
C LYS A 25 -12.44 15.89 -4.81
N VAL A 26 -11.48 14.98 -4.58
CA VAL A 26 -11.30 14.38 -3.26
C VAL A 26 -10.52 15.32 -2.35
N PRO A 27 -11.11 15.78 -1.23
CA PRO A 27 -10.46 16.71 -0.32
C PRO A 27 -9.19 16.09 0.29
N MET A 28 -8.16 16.91 0.45
CA MET A 28 -6.81 16.51 0.90
C MET A 28 -6.79 15.61 2.15
N PRO A 29 -7.63 15.82 3.18
CA PRO A 29 -7.68 14.96 4.36
C PRO A 29 -8.09 13.51 4.05
N VAL A 30 -9.04 13.31 3.13
CA VAL A 30 -9.51 11.97 2.74
C VAL A 30 -8.42 11.21 1.99
N ARG A 31 -7.63 11.90 1.15
CA ARG A 31 -6.48 11.30 0.48
C ARG A 31 -5.39 10.87 1.46
N ILE A 32 -5.16 11.65 2.52
CA ILE A 32 -4.20 11.29 3.58
C ILE A 32 -4.69 10.08 4.36
N LEU A 33 -5.98 10.01 4.71
CA LEU A 33 -6.57 8.85 5.37
C LEU A 33 -6.47 7.58 4.52
N LEU A 34 -6.81 7.65 3.23
CA LEU A 34 -6.67 6.51 2.32
C LEU A 34 -5.22 6.09 2.16
N ALA A 35 -4.29 7.04 1.99
CA ALA A 35 -2.87 6.74 1.92
C ALA A 35 -2.34 6.08 3.21
N ALA A 36 -2.76 6.59 4.38
CA ALA A 36 -2.41 6.03 5.67
C ALA A 36 -2.95 4.60 5.83
N GLY A 37 -4.20 4.35 5.41
CA GLY A 37 -4.82 3.02 5.42
C GLY A 37 -4.05 2.03 4.54
N VAL A 38 -3.70 2.43 3.32
CA VAL A 38 -2.89 1.60 2.41
C VAL A 38 -1.52 1.28 3.02
N VAL A 39 -0.83 2.27 3.58
CA VAL A 39 0.48 2.06 4.23
C VAL A 39 0.36 1.11 5.41
N LEU A 40 -0.69 1.24 6.23
CA LEU A 40 -0.94 0.35 7.37
C LEU A 40 -1.16 -1.10 6.94
N ILE A 41 -2.00 -1.32 5.93
CA ILE A 41 -2.31 -2.66 5.41
C ILE A 41 -1.04 -3.31 4.83
N PHE A 42 -0.33 -2.59 3.94
CA PHE A 42 0.91 -3.11 3.36
C PHE A 42 1.99 -3.33 4.43
N GLY A 43 2.12 -2.41 5.39
CA GLY A 43 3.07 -2.54 6.50
C GLY A 43 2.78 -3.76 7.37
N ALA A 44 1.51 -4.04 7.66
CA ALA A 44 1.10 -5.22 8.41
C ALA A 44 1.42 -6.52 7.67
N VAL A 45 1.12 -6.59 6.36
CA VAL A 45 1.42 -7.77 5.52
C VAL A 45 2.93 -8.01 5.44
N VAL A 46 3.72 -6.97 5.18
CA VAL A 46 5.18 -7.06 5.09
C VAL A 46 5.79 -7.47 6.44
N GLY A 47 5.33 -6.85 7.52
CA GLY A 47 5.77 -7.20 8.88
C GLY A 47 5.45 -8.67 9.21
N MET A 48 4.25 -9.14 8.83
CA MET A 48 3.84 -10.52 9.05
C MET A 48 4.66 -11.53 8.22
N LEU A 49 5.03 -11.19 6.98
CA LEU A 49 5.91 -12.01 6.13
C LEU A 49 7.32 -12.12 6.72
N ILE A 50 7.90 -11.00 7.15
CA ILE A 50 9.24 -10.97 7.75
C ILE A 50 9.23 -11.74 9.07
N TRP A 51 8.23 -11.50 9.94
CA TRP A 51 8.09 -12.18 11.22
C TRP A 51 7.97 -13.70 11.07
N ASN A 52 7.10 -14.17 10.16
CA ASN A 52 6.98 -15.60 9.86
C ASN A 52 8.25 -16.17 9.23
N GLY A 53 8.94 -15.40 8.38
CA GLY A 53 10.21 -15.79 7.79
C GLY A 53 11.30 -16.01 8.85
N VAL A 54 11.37 -15.13 9.84
CA VAL A 54 12.30 -15.24 10.99
C VAL A 54 11.98 -16.48 11.84
N ILE A 55 10.71 -16.68 12.20
CA ILE A 55 10.29 -17.85 13.01
C ILE A 55 10.60 -19.16 12.28
N ARG A 56 10.33 -19.23 10.98
CA ARG A 56 10.54 -20.45 10.17
C ARG A 56 11.97 -20.60 9.65
N LYS A 57 12.89 -19.67 9.99
CA LYS A 57 14.26 -19.56 9.42
C LYS A 57 14.30 -19.69 7.88
N SER A 58 13.23 -19.26 7.21
CA SER A 58 13.11 -19.37 5.77
C SER A 58 13.57 -18.06 5.14
N LEU A 59 14.79 -18.09 4.60
CA LEU A 59 15.39 -16.96 3.88
C LEU A 59 14.51 -16.47 2.72
N LEU A 60 13.79 -17.38 2.04
CA LEU A 60 12.89 -17.05 0.94
C LEU A 60 11.76 -16.10 1.37
N LEU A 61 11.13 -16.37 2.52
CA LEU A 61 10.04 -15.53 3.05
C LEU A 61 10.55 -14.15 3.47
N ILE A 62 11.75 -14.09 4.05
CA ILE A 62 12.38 -12.83 4.44
C ILE A 62 12.73 -11.99 3.20
N ILE A 63 13.38 -12.60 2.19
CA ILE A 63 13.74 -11.93 0.94
C ILE A 63 12.48 -11.42 0.22
N CYS A 64 11.43 -12.23 0.17
CA CYS A 64 10.16 -11.84 -0.44
C CYS A 64 9.53 -10.64 0.28
N GLY A 65 9.52 -10.63 1.62
CA GLY A 65 9.05 -9.50 2.42
C GLY A 65 9.86 -8.22 2.18
N VAL A 66 11.19 -8.32 2.15
CA VAL A 66 12.09 -7.17 1.89
C VAL A 66 11.90 -6.60 0.48
N LEU A 67 11.79 -7.46 -0.54
CA LEU A 67 11.50 -7.06 -1.92
C LEU A 67 10.16 -6.32 -2.04
N PHE A 68 9.13 -6.83 -1.36
CA PHE A 68 7.82 -6.19 -1.34
C PHE A 68 7.88 -4.79 -0.70
N LEU A 69 8.64 -4.63 0.38
CA LEU A 69 8.87 -3.35 1.04
C LEU A 69 9.60 -2.36 0.10
N ALA A 70 10.65 -2.82 -0.59
CA ALA A 70 11.39 -2.01 -1.55
C ALA A 70 10.49 -1.51 -2.71
N LEU A 71 9.61 -2.37 -3.22
CA LEU A 71 8.64 -2.00 -4.26
C LEU A 71 7.65 -0.92 -3.79
N VAL A 72 7.10 -1.05 -2.58
CA VAL A 72 6.18 -0.05 -2.01
C VAL A 72 6.89 1.30 -1.87
N ILE A 73 8.14 1.31 -1.38
CA ILE A 73 8.94 2.54 -1.26
C ILE A 73 9.20 3.16 -2.63
N LEU A 74 9.59 2.36 -3.63
CA LEU A 74 9.83 2.84 -5.01
C LEU A 74 8.57 3.44 -5.63
N LEU A 75 7.41 2.80 -5.47
CA LEU A 75 6.14 3.30 -5.96
C LEU A 75 5.75 4.62 -5.27
N ALA A 76 5.91 4.70 -3.95
CA ALA A 76 5.69 5.91 -3.19
C ALA A 76 6.62 7.05 -3.65
N ALA A 77 7.92 6.78 -3.80
CA ALA A 77 8.91 7.74 -4.26
C ALA A 77 8.62 8.23 -5.70
N ASN A 78 8.22 7.34 -6.61
CA ASN A 78 7.83 7.71 -7.97
C ASN A 78 6.58 8.59 -8.00
N LYS A 79 5.61 8.36 -7.11
CA LYS A 79 4.41 9.20 -7.01
C LYS A 79 4.74 10.59 -6.48
N ILE A 80 5.61 10.67 -5.46
CA ILE A 80 6.08 11.94 -4.87
C ILE A 80 6.89 12.75 -5.89
N THR A 81 7.82 12.12 -6.60
CA THR A 81 8.65 12.79 -7.63
C THR A 81 7.83 13.28 -8.82
N ARG A 82 6.79 12.55 -9.25
CA ARG A 82 5.82 13.02 -10.24
C ARG A 82 5.01 14.23 -9.77
N PHE A 83 4.58 14.24 -8.50
CA PHE A 83 3.91 15.40 -7.90
C PHE A 83 4.82 16.63 -7.84
N GLN A 84 6.11 16.44 -7.54
CA GLN A 84 7.08 17.54 -7.54
C GLN A 84 7.37 18.06 -8.95
N LYS A 85 7.46 17.19 -9.96
CA LYS A 85 7.63 17.60 -11.37
C LYS A 85 6.42 18.37 -11.91
N ALA A 86 5.21 18.01 -11.49
CA ALA A 86 3.98 18.71 -11.88
C ALA A 86 3.83 20.10 -11.24
N ARG A 87 4.58 20.41 -10.16
CA ARG A 87 4.55 21.70 -9.46
C ARG A 87 5.64 22.68 -9.91
N ARG A 88 6.57 22.24 -10.78
CA ARG A 88 7.68 23.06 -11.35
C ARG A 88 7.40 23.54 -12.79
N LYS A 89 6.26 23.20 -13.38
CA LYS A 89 5.75 23.74 -14.65
C LYS A 89 4.57 24.65 -14.34
#